data_AF-A0A179DKT0-F1
#
_entry.id   AF-A0A179DKT0-F1
#
_cell.length_a   1.000
_cell.length_b   1.000
_cell.length_c   1.000
_cell.angle_alpha   90.00
_cell.angle_beta   90.00
_cell.angle_gamma   90.00
#
_symmetry.space_group_name_H-M   'P 1'
#
loop_
_entity.id
_entity.type
_entity.pdbx_description
1 polymer ?
#
loop_
_entity_poly.entity_id
_entity_poly.type
_entity_poly.pdbx_seq_one_letter_code
_entity_poly.pdbx_strand_id
1 'polypeptide(L)'
;MSSEHSNLEHAEQHETMSKSQIWKVFFILLGVTVVEFIFALAIPDTIIPQFIKNFVYIILTLVKAFYIVAFFMHLKFEKYTMIVGVTLSFIFIIYFIILMLSEGNYLHQHMNV
;
A
#
# COMPACT_ATOMS: atom_id res chain seq x y z
N MET A 1 49.70 16.92 -27.45
CA MET A 1 49.38 15.68 -26.72
C MET A 1 47.94 15.80 -26.24
N SER A 2 47.06 15.05 -26.88
CA SER A 2 45.66 14.88 -26.49
C SER A 2 45.62 13.93 -25.31
N SER A 3 45.47 14.45 -24.10
CA SER A 3 45.25 13.65 -22.90
C SER A 3 43.81 13.88 -22.43
N GLU A 4 42.94 13.04 -22.99
CA GLU A 4 41.93 12.28 -22.26
C GLU A 4 41.59 12.83 -20.86
N HIS A 5 40.77 13.87 -20.79
CA HIS A 5 39.94 14.05 -19.61
C HIS A 5 38.74 13.13 -19.74
N SER A 6 39.00 11.89 -19.32
CA SER A 6 38.12 11.08 -18.48
C SER A 6 36.63 11.30 -18.74
N ASN A 7 36.07 10.36 -19.50
CA ASN A 7 34.71 9.86 -19.38
C ASN A 7 34.36 9.59 -17.90
N LEU A 8 34.09 10.66 -17.14
CA LEU A 8 33.28 10.62 -15.94
C LEU A 8 31.82 10.57 -16.40
N GLU A 9 31.50 9.54 -17.18
CA GLU A 9 30.13 9.06 -17.27
C GLU A 9 29.78 8.56 -15.87
N HIS A 10 29.19 9.44 -15.06
CA HIS A 10 28.23 9.04 -14.04
C HIS A 10 27.07 8.37 -14.79
N ALA A 11 27.30 7.14 -15.26
CA ALA A 11 26.23 6.19 -15.42
C ALA A 11 25.80 5.82 -14.00
N GLU A 12 25.05 6.72 -13.36
CA GLU A 12 24.12 6.32 -12.30
C GLU A 12 23.24 5.24 -12.94
N GLN A 13 23.63 3.99 -12.75
CA GLN A 13 22.80 2.84 -13.02
C GLN A 13 21.60 2.95 -12.08
N HIS A 14 20.61 3.72 -12.51
CA HIS A 14 19.27 3.68 -11.97
C HIS A 14 18.79 2.24 -12.15
N GLU A 15 18.91 1.44 -11.09
CA GLU A 15 18.28 0.13 -10.96
C GLU A 15 16.76 0.34 -10.94
N THR A 16 16.19 0.56 -12.12
CA THR A 16 14.75 0.54 -12.33
C THR A 16 14.33 -0.91 -12.51
N MET A 17 13.22 -1.30 -11.90
CA MET A 17 12.68 -2.65 -12.08
C MET A 17 12.54 -3.00 -13.57
N SER A 18 13.07 -4.17 -13.94
CA SER A 18 12.92 -4.69 -15.30
C SER A 18 11.44 -4.89 -15.65
N LYS A 19 11.07 -4.63 -16.91
CA LYS A 19 9.71 -4.79 -17.45
C LYS A 19 9.11 -6.18 -17.13
N SER A 20 9.95 -7.22 -17.05
CA SER A 20 9.54 -8.58 -16.69
C SER A 20 9.04 -8.70 -15.24
N GLN A 21 9.66 -8.01 -14.29
CA GLN A 21 9.24 -8.01 -12.89
C GLN A 21 7.90 -7.31 -12.70
N ILE A 22 7.67 -6.20 -13.41
CA ILE A 22 6.40 -5.45 -13.37
C ILE A 22 5.24 -6.36 -13.80
N TRP A 23 5.39 -7.05 -14.92
CA TRP A 23 4.37 -7.99 -15.41
C TRP A 23 4.11 -9.15 -14.46
N LYS A 24 5.16 -9.69 -13.82
CA LYS A 24 5.02 -10.75 -12.81
C LYS A 24 4.21 -10.28 -11.60
N VAL A 25 4.54 -9.10 -11.06
CA VAL A 25 3.85 -8.54 -9.90
C VAL A 25 2.41 -8.14 -10.25
N PHE A 26 2.20 -7.59 -11.45
CA PHE A 26 0.87 -7.28 -11.97
C PHE A 26 -0.05 -8.50 -11.98
N PHE A 27 0.39 -9.64 -12.53
CA PHE A 27 -0.43 -10.84 -12.54
C PHE A 27 -0.69 -11.42 -11.15
N ILE A 28 0.27 -11.31 -10.23
CA ILE A 28 0.07 -11.70 -8.83
C ILE A 28 -1.03 -10.85 -8.18
N LEU A 29 -0.96 -9.53 -8.37
CA LEU A 29 -1.93 -8.59 -7.80
C LEU A 29 -3.31 -8.75 -8.44
N LEU A 30 -3.36 -9.02 -9.75
CA LEU A 30 -4.59 -9.36 -10.46
C LEU A 30 -5.21 -10.65 -9.91
N GLY A 31 -4.41 -11.71 -9.73
CA GLY A 31 -4.85 -12.97 -9.14
C GLY A 31 -5.41 -12.80 -7.73
N VAL A 32 -4.69 -12.09 -6.85
CA VAL A 32 -5.16 -11.78 -5.49
C VAL A 32 -6.49 -11.01 -5.53
N THR A 33 -6.61 -10.01 -6.42
CA THR A 33 -7.83 -9.20 -6.56
C THR A 33 -9.01 -10.04 -7.03
N VAL A 34 -8.81 -10.91 -8.03
CA VAL A 34 -9.87 -11.80 -8.52
C VAL A 34 -10.33 -12.75 -7.42
N VAL A 35 -9.40 -13.36 -6.67
CA VAL A 35 -9.73 -14.23 -5.55
C VAL A 35 -10.51 -13.47 -4.48
N GLU A 36 -10.08 -12.25 -4.14
CA GLU A 36 -10.74 -11.37 -3.17
C GLU A 36 -12.19 -11.04 -3.58
N PHE A 37 -12.44 -10.74 -4.87
CA PHE A 37 -13.79 -10.53 -5.40
C PHE A 37 -14.64 -11.80 -5.40
N ILE A 38 -14.07 -12.96 -5.72
CA ILE A 38 -14.81 -14.25 -5.67
C ILE A 38 -15.24 -14.54 -4.23
N PHE A 39 -14.35 -14.36 -3.25
CA PHE A 39 -14.70 -14.53 -1.84
C PHE A 39 -15.75 -13.53 -1.37
N ALA A 40 -15.67 -12.27 -1.82
CA ALA A 40 -16.63 -11.23 -1.44
C ALA A 40 -18.02 -11.42 -2.09
N LEU A 41 -18.06 -11.67 -3.40
CA LEU A 41 -19.28 -11.64 -4.21
C LEU A 41 -19.86 -13.02 -4.53
N ALA A 42 -19.04 -14.04 -4.74
CA ALA A 42 -19.49 -15.33 -5.26
C ALA A 42 -19.84 -16.34 -4.17
N ILE A 43 -19.31 -16.19 -2.95
CA ILE A 43 -19.63 -17.08 -1.83
C ILE A 43 -20.85 -16.52 -1.08
N PRO A 44 -22.00 -17.20 -1.09
CA PRO A 44 -23.18 -16.79 -0.35
C PRO A 44 -22.98 -16.96 1.16
N ASP A 45 -23.60 -16.07 1.93
CA ASP A 45 -23.41 -15.94 3.38
C ASP A 45 -23.95 -17.15 4.18
N THR A 46 -24.65 -18.06 3.51
CA THR A 46 -25.14 -19.33 4.06
C THR A 46 -24.05 -20.39 4.23
N ILE A 47 -22.93 -20.29 3.52
CA ILE A 47 -21.86 -21.31 3.54
C ILE A 47 -20.71 -20.89 4.47
N ILE A 48 -20.38 -19.59 4.50
CA ILE A 48 -19.32 -19.03 5.34
C ILE A 48 -19.89 -17.85 6.13
N PRO A 49 -19.74 -17.83 7.47
CA PRO A 49 -20.14 -16.69 8.29
C PRO A 49 -19.54 -15.38 7.78
N GLN A 50 -20.36 -14.34 7.72
CA GLN A 50 -19.97 -13.01 7.21
C GLN A 50 -18.70 -12.46 7.89
N PHE A 51 -18.52 -12.73 9.18
CA PHE A 51 -17.34 -12.31 9.93
C PHE A 51 -16.04 -12.89 9.35
N ILE A 52 -16.06 -14.15 8.94
CA ILE A 52 -14.89 -14.84 8.39
C ILE A 52 -14.60 -14.33 6.97
N LYS A 53 -15.64 -14.10 6.15
CA LYS A 53 -15.50 -13.43 4.85
C LYS A 53 -14.85 -12.06 4.98
N ASN A 54 -15.36 -11.21 5.88
CA ASN A 54 -14.82 -9.88 6.11
C ASN A 54 -13.36 -9.93 6.59
N PHE A 55 -13.04 -10.82 7.53
CA PHE A 55 -11.68 -10.97 8.04
C PHE A 55 -10.70 -11.39 6.93
N VAL A 56 -11.05 -12.42 6.15
CA VAL A 56 -10.25 -12.88 5.01
C VAL A 56 -10.08 -11.78 3.97
N TYR A 57 -11.17 -11.09 3.62
CA TYR A 57 -11.14 -9.97 2.68
C TYR A 57 -10.15 -8.90 3.13
N ILE A 58 -10.25 -8.44 4.39
CA ILE A 58 -9.33 -7.44 4.97
C ILE A 58 -7.87 -7.88 4.88
N ILE A 59 -7.56 -9.14 5.22
CA ILE A 59 -6.20 -9.66 5.16
C ILE A 59 -5.69 -9.67 3.70
N LEU A 60 -6.49 -10.16 2.74
CA LEU A 60 -6.09 -10.15 1.32
C LEU A 60 -5.89 -8.72 0.80
N THR A 61 -6.76 -7.78 1.17
CA THR A 61 -6.62 -6.38 0.78
C THR A 61 -5.33 -5.76 1.35
N LEU A 62 -4.96 -6.08 2.60
CA LEU A 62 -3.70 -5.62 3.20
C LEU A 62 -2.47 -6.19 2.49
N VAL A 63 -2.48 -7.49 2.17
CA VAL A 63 -1.40 -8.14 1.40
C VAL A 63 -1.27 -7.47 0.02
N LYS A 64 -2.40 -7.21 -0.64
CA LYS A 64 -2.44 -6.49 -1.92
C LYS A 64 -1.83 -5.11 -1.81
N ALA A 65 -2.25 -4.33 -0.80
CA ALA A 65 -1.74 -2.98 -0.55
C ALA A 65 -0.22 -2.99 -0.32
N PHE A 66 0.28 -3.93 0.49
CA PHE A 66 1.72 -4.10 0.71
C PHE A 66 2.48 -4.37 -0.61
N TYR A 67 1.98 -5.26 -1.46
CA TYR A 67 2.61 -5.55 -2.75
C TYR A 67 2.62 -4.32 -3.68
N ILE A 68 1.55 -3.52 -3.69
CA ILE A 68 1.49 -2.27 -4.46
C ILE A 68 2.56 -1.28 -3.96
N VAL A 69 2.62 -1.05 -2.65
CA VAL A 69 3.56 -0.11 -2.04
C VAL A 69 5.01 -0.58 -2.25
N ALA A 70 5.30 -1.87 -2.04
CA ALA A 70 6.65 -2.39 -2.18
C ALA A 70 7.17 -2.37 -3.64
N PHE A 71 6.32 -2.72 -4.61
CA PHE A 71 6.77 -2.92 -6.00
C PHE A 71 6.33 -1.80 -6.95
N PHE A 72 5.08 -1.32 -6.90
CA PHE A 72 4.63 -0.26 -7.81
C PHE A 72 5.02 1.14 -7.36
N MET A 73 5.13 1.39 -6.05
CA MET A 73 5.72 2.64 -5.54
C MET A 73 7.25 2.60 -5.46
N HIS A 74 7.90 1.53 -5.93
CA HIS A 74 9.37 1.38 -5.99
C HIS A 74 10.08 1.49 -4.61
N LEU A 75 9.33 1.43 -3.51
CA LEU A 75 9.84 1.63 -2.16
C LEU A 75 10.81 0.53 -1.70
N LYS A 76 10.81 -0.63 -2.35
CA LYS A 76 11.73 -1.73 -2.02
C LYS A 76 13.18 -1.44 -2.42
N PHE A 77 13.42 -0.58 -3.41
CA PHE A 77 14.76 -0.31 -3.95
C PHE A 77 15.19 1.16 -3.83
N GLU A 78 14.35 2.02 -3.24
CA GLU A 78 14.61 3.46 -3.19
C GLU A 78 14.50 4.11 -1.80
N LYS A 79 15.02 5.34 -1.74
CA LYS A 79 15.39 6.12 -0.55
C LYS A 79 14.40 5.98 0.62
N TYR A 80 14.96 5.64 1.78
CA TYR A 80 14.28 5.54 3.08
C TYR A 80 13.31 6.70 3.39
N THR A 81 13.60 7.92 2.93
CA THR A 81 12.74 9.09 3.05
C THR A 81 11.34 8.90 2.44
N MET A 82 11.24 8.20 1.31
CA MET A 82 9.97 7.94 0.61
C MET A 82 9.10 6.95 1.41
N ILE A 83 9.72 5.93 2.03
CA ILE A 83 9.05 4.99 2.94
C ILE A 83 8.52 5.72 4.18
N VAL A 84 9.36 6.55 4.80
CA VAL A 84 8.99 7.32 5.98
C VAL A 84 7.87 8.31 5.66
N GLY A 85 7.91 9.00 4.52
CA GLY A 85 6.87 9.95 4.13
C GLY A 85 5.50 9.30 3.96
N VAL A 86 5.43 8.17 3.24
CA VAL A 86 4.18 7.42 3.05
C VAL A 86 3.67 6.88 4.40
N THR A 87 4.55 6.27 5.20
CA THR A 87 4.19 5.71 6.52
C THR A 87 3.70 6.80 7.48
N LEU A 88 4.36 7.95 7.50
CA LEU A 88 3.98 9.09 8.31
C LEU A 88 2.59 9.63 7.91
N SER A 89 2.28 9.67 6.62
CA SER A 89 0.96 10.08 6.14
C SER A 89 -0.15 9.15 6.62
N PHE A 90 0.08 7.82 6.60
CA PHE A 90 -0.89 6.85 7.17
C PHE A 90 -1.06 7.01 8.68
N ILE A 91 0.04 7.18 9.42
CA ILE A 91 0.00 7.43 10.87
C ILE A 91 -0.78 8.71 11.19
N PHE A 92 -0.54 9.77 10.42
CA PHE A 92 -1.23 11.05 10.59
C PHE A 92 -2.74 10.90 10.37
N ILE A 93 -3.18 10.14 9.37
CA ILE A 93 -4.61 9.89 9.12
C ILE A 93 -5.25 9.17 10.32
N ILE A 94 -4.61 8.13 10.85
CA ILE A 94 -5.13 7.40 12.02
C ILE A 94 -5.23 8.33 13.24
N TYR A 95 -4.18 9.11 13.48
CA TYR A 95 -4.16 10.11 14.56
C TYR A 95 -5.27 11.15 14.39
N PHE A 96 -5.47 11.67 13.17
CA PHE A 96 -6.51 12.63 12.87
C PHE A 96 -7.92 12.08 13.11
N ILE A 97 -8.18 10.82 12.73
CA ILE A 97 -9.46 10.16 13.01
C ILE A 97 -9.73 10.09 14.52
N ILE A 98 -8.73 9.70 15.31
CA ILE A 98 -8.84 9.64 16.78
C ILE A 98 -9.11 11.04 17.36
N LEU A 99 -8.42 12.07 16.86
CA LEU A 99 -8.59 13.45 17.30
C LEU A 99 -10.02 13.94 17.01
N MET A 100 -10.52 13.72 15.79
CA MET A 100 -11.89 14.07 15.40
C MET A 100 -12.95 13.31 16.22
N LEU A 101 -12.73 12.04 16.53
CA LEU A 101 -13.62 11.26 17.40
C LEU A 101 -13.62 11.79 18.83
N SER A 102 -12.46 12.17 19.36
CA SER A 102 -12.33 12.74 20.70
C SER A 102 -13.04 14.09 20.83
N GLU A 103 -12.77 15.02 19.91
CA GLU A 103 -13.42 16.33 19.87
C GLU A 103 -14.93 16.21 19.63
N GLY A 104 -15.34 15.31 18.72
CA GLY A 104 -16.74 15.04 18.47
C GLY A 104 -17.48 14.54 19.71
N ASN A 105 -16.86 13.65 20.49
CA ASN A 105 -17.44 13.15 21.73
C ASN A 105 -17.51 14.23 22.82
N TYR A 106 -16.46 15.05 22.95
CA TYR A 106 -16.44 16.18 23.89
C TYR A 106 -17.55 17.19 23.59
N LEU A 107 -17.74 17.55 22.32
CA LEU A 107 -18.81 18.43 21.87
C LEU A 107 -20.20 17.83 22.09
N HIS A 108 -20.38 16.53 21.81
CA HIS A 108 -21.65 15.84 22.06
C HIS A 108 -22.03 15.86 23.54
N GLN A 109 -21.07 15.70 24.45
CA GLN A 109 -21.32 15.71 25.88
C GLN A 109 -21.61 17.11 26.45
N HIS A 110 -21.04 18.17 25.88
CA HIS A 110 -21.15 19.53 26.43
C HIS A 110 -22.20 20.41 25.75
N MET A 111 -22.54 20.17 24.48
CA MET A 111 -23.56 20.95 23.75
C MET A 111 -24.95 20.31 23.78
N ASN A 112 -25.06 19.06 24.24
CA ASN A 112 -26.32 18.33 24.33
C ASN A 112 -26.85 18.27 25.78
N VAL A 113 -26.47 19.26 26.59
CA VAL A 113 -27.03 19.59 27.92
C VAL A 113 -27.91 20.83 27.78
#